data_AF-A0A4W5LEH4-F1
#
_entry.id   AF-A0A4W5LEH4-F1
#
_cell.length_a   1.000
_cell.length_b   1.000
_cell.length_c   1.000
_cell.angle_alpha   90.00
_cell.angle_beta   90.00
_cell.angle_gamma   90.00
#
_symmetry.space_group_name_H-M   'P 1'
#
loop_
_entity.id
_entity.type
_entity.pdbx_description
1 polymer ?
#
loop_
_entity_poly.entity_id
_entity_poly.type
_entity_poly.pdbx_seq_one_letter_code
_entity_poly.pdbx_strand_id
1 'polypeptide(L)'
;MVLFFLQRRTVPILPTLDHLKELAGPLDKSVIEGKDCTFVSDFTKIQVQDNTETLEQLLKEFFEFYGTFTFNRMSLNFRRTPSSQR
;
A
#
# COMPACT_ATOMS: atom_id res chain seq x y z
N MET A 1 -7.49 -2.55 -5.35
CA MET A 1 -7.51 -1.26 -6.06
C MET A 1 -7.44 -0.11 -5.09
N VAL A 2 -8.45 0.10 -4.23
CA VAL A 2 -8.42 1.17 -3.21
C VAL A 2 -7.13 1.18 -2.37
N LEU A 3 -6.70 0.04 -1.82
CA LEU A 3 -5.46 -0.05 -1.05
C LEU A 3 -4.22 0.45 -1.83
N PHE A 4 -4.09 0.03 -3.09
CA PHE A 4 -2.98 0.45 -3.95
C PHE A 4 -3.03 1.96 -4.25
N PHE A 5 -4.22 2.52 -4.45
CA PHE A 5 -4.41 3.95 -4.61
C PHE A 5 -3.99 4.73 -3.36
N LEU A 6 -4.40 4.27 -2.17
CA LEU A 6 -4.03 4.89 -0.89
C LEU A 6 -2.53 4.77 -0.57
N GLN A 7 -1.87 3.70 -1.03
CA GLN A 7 -0.41 3.53 -0.96
C GLN A 7 0.35 4.46 -1.92
N ARG A 8 -0.30 4.99 -2.96
CA ARG A 8 0.31 5.82 -4.02
C ARG A 8 -0.03 7.31 -3.93
N ARG A 9 -0.68 7.73 -2.84
CA ARG A 9 -0.81 9.16 -2.53
C ARG A 9 0.56 9.79 -2.37
N THR A 10 0.65 11.10 -2.59
CA THR A 10 1.91 11.87 -2.41
C THR A 10 2.47 11.67 -1.00
N VAL A 11 1.59 11.72 0.00
CA VAL A 11 1.84 11.25 1.37
C VAL A 11 1.08 9.93 1.53
N PRO A 12 1.74 8.76 1.56
CA PRO A 12 1.06 7.47 1.63
C PRO A 12 0.15 7.38 2.87
N ILE A 13 -1.13 7.09 2.63
CA ILE A 13 -2.11 6.88 3.72
C ILE A 13 -1.94 5.48 4.31
N LEU A 14 -1.60 4.49 3.46
CA LEU A 14 -1.36 3.12 3.88
C LEU A 14 0.07 2.68 3.53
N PRO A 15 0.74 1.93 4.41
CA PRO A 15 2.01 1.31 4.10
C PRO A 15 1.86 0.17 3.09
N THR A 16 2.97 -0.23 2.48
CA THR A 16 3.05 -1.43 1.62
C THR A 16 3.13 -2.70 2.45
N LEU A 17 2.80 -3.87 1.87
CA LEU A 17 2.98 -5.12 2.63
C LEU A 17 4.45 -5.44 2.91
N ASP A 18 5.39 -5.05 2.03
CA ASP A 18 6.80 -5.26 2.30
C ASP A 18 7.25 -4.40 3.51
N HIS A 19 6.73 -3.18 3.66
CA HIS A 19 6.98 -2.38 4.85
C HIS A 19 6.36 -3.00 6.12
N LEU A 20 5.13 -3.49 6.05
CA LEU A 20 4.51 -4.21 7.17
C LEU A 20 5.27 -5.49 7.55
N LYS A 21 5.89 -6.16 6.57
CA LYS A 21 6.75 -7.32 6.79
C LYS A 21 8.06 -6.93 7.48
N GLU A 22 8.67 -5.79 7.13
CA GLU A 22 9.89 -5.30 7.77
C GLU A 22 9.70 -5.00 9.27
N LEU A 23 8.49 -4.59 9.66
CA LEU A 23 8.12 -4.30 11.04
C LEU A 23 7.77 -5.56 11.86
N ALA A 24 7.62 -6.70 11.18
CA ALA A 24 7.14 -7.94 11.78
C ALA A 24 8.20 -8.59 12.68
N GLY A 25 7.78 -9.03 13.86
CA GLY A 25 8.64 -9.77 14.79
C GLY A 25 8.70 -11.27 14.48
N PRO A 26 9.52 -12.04 15.22
CA PRO A 26 9.60 -13.49 15.06
C PRO A 26 8.26 -14.23 15.25
N LEU A 27 7.37 -13.67 16.10
CA LEU A 27 6.04 -14.20 16.38
C LEU A 27 5.04 -13.95 15.25
N ASP A 28 5.31 -12.98 14.39
CA ASP A 28 4.44 -12.62 13.26
C ASP A 28 4.72 -13.49 12.01
N LYS A 29 5.76 -14.34 12.07
CA LYS A 29 6.23 -15.14 10.93
C LYS A 29 5.15 -16.11 10.48
N SER A 30 4.72 -15.95 9.23
CA SER A 30 3.70 -16.80 8.61
C SER A 30 4.10 -17.15 7.18
N VAL A 31 4.25 -18.45 6.90
CA VAL A 31 4.55 -18.97 5.56
C VAL A 31 3.47 -19.98 5.20
N ILE A 32 2.69 -19.66 4.17
CA ILE A 32 1.54 -20.46 3.72
C ILE A 32 1.86 -20.93 2.30
N GLU A 33 1.87 -22.25 2.08
CA GLU A 33 2.18 -22.84 0.76
C GLU A 33 3.50 -22.33 0.15
N GLY A 34 4.53 -22.13 0.99
CA GLY A 34 5.83 -21.60 0.57
C GLY A 34 5.83 -20.10 0.23
N LYS A 35 4.70 -19.39 0.40
CA LYS A 35 4.60 -17.94 0.23
C LYS A 35 4.72 -17.23 1.56
N ASP A 36 5.54 -16.19 1.58
CA ASP A 36 5.71 -15.36 2.78
C ASP A 36 4.51 -14.42 2.96
N CYS A 37 3.76 -14.67 4.03
CA CYS A 37 2.58 -13.96 4.48
C CYS A 37 2.85 -13.27 5.83
N THR A 38 4.11 -13.02 6.16
CA THR A 38 4.53 -12.32 7.38
C THR A 38 4.21 -10.83 7.30
N PHE A 39 3.51 -10.31 8.28
CA PHE A 39 3.27 -8.87 8.47
C PHE A 39 3.07 -8.60 9.97
N VAL A 40 3.46 -7.41 10.40
CA VAL A 40 3.36 -6.98 11.80
C VAL A 40 1.92 -7.09 12.30
N SER A 41 1.72 -7.74 13.46
CA SER A 41 0.41 -7.78 14.14
C SER A 41 0.23 -6.62 15.13
N ASP A 42 1.33 -6.04 15.58
CA ASP A 42 1.37 -4.91 16.51
C ASP A 42 1.26 -3.57 15.78
N PHE A 43 0.06 -3.00 15.80
CA PHE A 43 -0.25 -1.71 15.16
C PHE A 43 0.57 -0.54 15.73
N THR A 44 1.10 -0.63 16.95
CA THR A 44 1.90 0.46 17.54
C THR A 44 3.23 0.68 16.83
N LYS A 45 3.70 -0.33 16.08
CA LYS A 45 4.92 -0.26 15.26
C LYS A 45 4.68 0.36 13.89
N ILE A 46 3.43 0.57 13.50
CA ILE A 46 3.07 1.12 12.19
C ILE A 46 3.03 2.63 12.30
N GLN A 47 4.04 3.29 11.72
CA GLN A 47 4.04 4.74 11.60
C GLN A 47 3.24 5.15 10.37
N VAL A 48 2.06 5.72 10.59
CA VAL A 48 1.24 6.32 9.53
C VAL A 48 1.69 7.77 9.33
N GLN A 49 1.78 8.21 8.08
CA GLN A 49 2.07 9.59 7.76
C GLN A 49 0.80 10.44 7.81
N ASP A 50 0.93 11.70 8.20
CA ASP A 50 -0.20 12.62 8.33
C ASP A 50 -0.60 13.14 6.94
N ASN A 51 -1.46 12.38 6.26
CA ASN A 51 -2.07 12.81 5.01
C ASN A 51 -3.28 13.69 5.33
N THR A 52 -3.32 14.89 4.75
CA THR A 52 -4.35 15.91 5.00
C THR A 52 -5.43 15.98 3.92
N GLU A 53 -5.46 15.04 2.99
CA GLU A 53 -6.42 15.01 1.88
C GLU A 53 -7.81 14.64 2.39
N THR A 54 -8.83 15.37 1.95
CA THR A 54 -10.22 15.10 2.36
C THR A 54 -10.77 13.86 1.65
N LEU A 55 -11.82 13.26 2.22
CA LEU A 55 -12.50 12.13 1.57
C LEU A 55 -13.05 12.48 0.18
N GLU A 56 -13.51 13.71 -0.02
CA GLU A 56 -13.99 14.20 -1.31
C GLU A 56 -12.86 14.22 -2.36
N GLN A 57 -11.68 14.74 -1.98
CA GLN A 57 -10.50 14.75 -2.83
C GLN A 57 -10.07 13.32 -3.18
N LEU A 58 -9.96 12.45 -2.18
CA LEU A 58 -9.57 11.05 -2.38
C LEU A 58 -10.53 10.30 -3.30
N LEU A 59 -11.84 10.53 -3.15
CA LEU A 59 -12.84 9.89 -4.00
C LEU A 59 -12.78 10.38 -5.45
N LYS A 60 -12.66 11.70 -5.65
CA LYS A 60 -12.48 12.30 -6.98
C LYS A 60 -11.24 11.74 -7.67
N GLU A 61 -10.11 11.76 -6.98
CA GLU A 61 -8.84 11.32 -7.54
C GLU A 61 -8.76 9.81 -7.74
N PHE A 62 -9.49 9.01 -6.96
CA PHE A 62 -9.60 7.57 -7.19
C PHE A 62 -10.19 7.28 -8.58
N PHE A 63 -11.25 7.98 -8.95
CA PHE A 63 -11.87 7.84 -10.27
C PHE A 63 -10.98 8.40 -11.39
N GLU A 64 -10.30 9.53 -11.17
CA GLU A 64 -9.36 10.09 -12.17
C GLU A 64 -8.16 9.15 -12.40
N PHE A 65 -7.59 8.60 -11.33
CA PHE A 65 -6.47 7.68 -11.39
C PHE A 65 -6.83 6.43 -12.18
N TYR A 66 -7.93 5.76 -11.83
CA TYR A 66 -8.30 4.50 -12.49
C TYR A 66 -9.01 4.69 -13.82
N GLY A 67 -9.60 5.86 -14.10
CA GLY A 67 -10.12 6.21 -15.41
C GLY A 67 -9.02 6.39 -16.46
N THR A 68 -7.80 6.72 -16.04
CA THR A 68 -6.62 6.89 -16.93
C THR A 68 -5.60 5.77 -16.82
N PHE A 69 -5.75 4.86 -15.85
CA PHE A 69 -4.79 3.77 -15.62
C PHE A 69 -4.77 2.77 -16.78
N THR A 70 -3.57 2.49 -17.29
CA THR A 70 -3.36 1.62 -18.47
C THR A 70 -3.35 0.13 -18.10
N PHE A 71 -4.52 -0.42 -17.74
CA PHE A 71 -4.65 -1.81 -17.28
C PHE A 71 -4.16 -2.88 -18.27
N ASN A 72 -4.14 -2.58 -19.58
CA ASN A 72 -3.64 -3.51 -20.59
C ASN A 72 -2.10 -3.63 -20.61
N ARG A 73 -1.37 -2.72 -19.96
CA ARG A 73 0.10 -2.70 -19.90
C ARG A 73 0.65 -2.77 -18.48
N MET A 74 -0.16 -2.46 -17.48
CA MET A 74 0.28 -2.35 -16.09
C MET A 74 -0.55 -3.23 -15.17
N SER A 75 0.10 -3.82 -14.18
CA SER A 75 -0.53 -4.54 -13.07
C SER A 75 -0.41 -3.74 -11.76
N LEU A 76 -1.28 -4.07 -10.80
CA LEU A 76 -1.26 -3.44 -9.47
C LEU A 76 -0.46 -4.34 -8.51
N ASN A 77 0.59 -3.80 -7.91
CA ASN A 77 1.36 -4.48 -6.87
C ASN A 77 1.20 -3.72 -5.55
N PHE A 78 0.55 -4.32 -4.56
CA PHE A 78 0.33 -3.73 -3.24
C PHE A 78 1.39 -4.17 -2.21
N ARG A 79 2.26 -5.12 -2.58
CA ARG A 79 3.45 -5.49 -1.79
C ARG A 79 4.54 -4.44 -1.91
N ARG A 80 4.69 -3.86 -3.10
CA ARG A 80 5.68 -2.82 -3.41
C ARG A 80 5.04 -1.68 -4.17
N THR A 81 5.25 -0.46 -3.69
CA THR A 81 5.05 0.71 -4.53
C THR A 81 6.17 0.73 -5.58
N PRO A 82 5.86 0.97 -6.87
CA PRO A 82 6.92 1.16 -7.85
C PRO A 82 7.77 2.36 -7.42
N SER A 83 9.09 2.18 -7.34
CA SER A 83 10.03 3.28 -7.17
C SER A 83 9.73 4.31 -8.25
N SER A 84 9.42 5.53 -7.82
CA SER A 84 9.10 6.69 -8.65
C SER A 84 9.83 6.62 -10.01
N GLN A 85 9.10 6.43 -11.10
CA GLN A 85 9.59 6.89 -12.40
C GLN A 85 9.65 8.42 -12.27
N ARG A 86 10.87 8.93 -12.03
CA ARG A 86 11.22 10.31 -12.32
C ARG A 86 11.32 10.48 -13.83
#